data_AF-A0A2W5F1M5-F1
#
_entry.id   AF-A0A2W5F1M5-F1
#
_cell.length_a   1.000
_cell.length_b   1.000
_cell.length_c   1.000
_cell.angle_alpha   90.00
_cell.angle_beta   90.00
_cell.angle_gamma   90.00
#
_symmetry.space_group_name_H-M   'P 1'
#
loop_
_entity.id
_entity.type
_entity.pdbx_description
1 polymer ?
#
loop_
_entity_poly.entity_id
_entity_poly.type
_entity_poly.pdbx_seq_one_letter_code
_entity_poly.pdbx_strand_id
1 'polypeptide(L)' 'MPSVGLSYRASDRLTIDAAFLYEHIKRSGENRLSHINGDYKFNLFIPSVGINYQF' A
#
# COMPACT_ATOMS: atom_id res chain seq x y z
N MET A 1 -4.42 -10.06 -0.93
CA MET A 1 -3.47 -8.94 -0.76
C MET A 1 -2.92 -9.04 0.66
N PRO A 2 -1.68 -9.48 0.88
CA PRO A 2 -1.11 -9.49 2.22
C PRO A 2 -0.72 -8.08 2.67
N SER A 3 -1.05 -7.74 3.92
CA SER A 3 -0.64 -6.50 4.58
C SER A 3 -0.11 -6.81 5.98
N VAL A 4 0.80 -5.97 6.46
CA VAL A 4 1.30 -5.98 7.83
C VAL A 4 1.31 -4.56 8.38
N GLY A 5 0.95 -4.40 9.65
CA GLY A 5 0.93 -3.12 10.33
C GLY A 5 1.42 -3.24 11.76
N LEU A 6 2.03 -2.17 12.25
CA LEU A 6 2.47 -1.99 13.62
C LEU A 6 1.95 -0.64 14.11
N SER A 7 1.39 -0.62 15.32
CA SER A 7 1.02 0.60 16.01
C SER A 7 1.76 0.67 17.34
N TYR A 8 2.34 1.84 17.64
CA TYR A 8 3.06 2.11 18.88
C TYR A 8 2.48 3.34 19.57
N ARG A 9 2.03 3.17 20.80
CA ARG A 9 1.56 4.27 21.65
C ARG A 9 2.75 4.86 22.38
N ALA A 10 3.23 6.01 21.91
CA ALA A 10 4.35 6.72 22.53
C ALA A 10 3.95 7.46 23.82
N SER A 11 2.68 7.85 23.93
CA SER A 11 2.08 8.50 25.11
C SER A 11 0.57 8.29 25.07
N ASP A 12 -0.15 8.62 26.16
CA ASP A 12 -1.63 8.55 26.22
C ASP A 12 -2.31 9.36 25.12
N ARG A 13 -1.61 10.35 24.56
CA ARG A 13 -2.10 11.24 23.51
C ARG A 13 -1.42 11.06 22.16
N LEU A 14 -0.37 10.25 22.05
CA LEU A 14 0.44 10.13 20.84
C LEU A 14 0.56 8.67 20.41
N THR A 15 0.08 8.37 19.22
CA THR A 15 0.22 7.06 18.57
C THR A 15 0.94 7.21 17.24
N ILE A 16 1.83 6.27 16.95
CA ILE A 16 2.59 6.17 15.71
C ILE A 16 2.18 4.85 15.04
N ASP A 17 1.80 4.92 13.78
CA ASP A 17 1.39 3.78 12.98
C ASP A 17 2.39 3.58 11.83
N ALA A 18 2.73 2.34 11.53
CA ALA A 18 3.49 1.97 10.35
C ALA A 18 2.82 0.78 9.69
N ALA A 19 2.65 0.81 8.37
CA ALA A 19 2.10 -0.31 7.64
C ALA A 19 2.78 -0.54 6.30
N PHE A 20 2.63 -1.76 5.81
CA PHE A 20 3.14 -2.18 4.53
C PHE A 20 2.09 -3.05 3.85
N LEU A 21 1.76 -2.70 2.61
CA LEU A 21 0.86 -3.45 1.76
C LEU A 21 1.61 -3.97 0.54
N TYR A 22 1.43 -5.26 0.26
CA TYR A 22 1.88 -5.87 -0.97
C TYR A 22 0.68 -6.30 -1.83
N GLU A 23 0.71 -5.88 -3.09
CA GLU A 23 -0.34 -6.18 -4.05
C GLU A 23 0.24 -6.73 -5.35
N HIS A 24 -0.29 -7.86 -5.80
CA HIS A 24 0.04 -8.47 -7.08
C HIS A 24 -1.15 -8.34 -8.02
N ILE A 25 -1.03 -7.46 -9.01
CA ILE A 25 -2.10 -7.18 -9.98
C ILE A 25 -1.75 -7.85 -11.30
N LYS A 26 -2.61 -8.74 -11.78
CA LYS A 26 -2.55 -9.29 -13.14
C LYS A 26 -3.70 -8.71 -13.93
N ARG A 27 -3.41 -8.08 -15.07
CA ARG A 27 -4.40 -7.51 -15.96
C ARG A 27 -4.09 -7.88 -17.39
N SER A 28 -5.00 -8.60 -18.03
CA SER A 28 -4.98 -8.86 -19.47
C SER A 28 -5.79 -7.78 -20.18
N GLY A 29 -5.25 -7.23 -21.27
CA GLY A 29 -5.99 -6.27 -22.09
C GLY A 29 -5.09 -5.38 -22.94
N GLU A 30 -5.70 -4.40 -23.59
CA GLU A 30 -4.98 -3.45 -24.44
C GLU A 30 -4.52 -2.25 -23.62
N ASN A 31 -3.23 -1.94 -23.68
CA ASN A 31 -2.71 -0.71 -23.10
C ASN A 31 -3.21 0.47 -23.94
N ARG A 32 -4.03 1.34 -23.34
CA ARG A 32 -4.67 2.48 -24.03
C ARG A 32 -3.69 3.53 -24.55
N LEU A 33 -2.46 3.60 -24.03
CA LEU A 33 -1.45 4.55 -24.48
C LEU A 33 -0.61 3.96 -25.62
N SER A 34 -0.18 2.69 -25.50
CA SER A 34 0.71 2.06 -26.47
C SER A 34 0.01 1.17 -27.51
N HIS A 35 -1.29 0.92 -27.37
CA HIS A 35 -2.08 -0.03 -28.19
C HIS A 35 -1.50 -1.45 -28.22
N ILE A 36 -0.70 -1.80 -27.21
CA ILE A 36 -0.12 -3.14 -27.10
C ILE A 36 -1.09 -4.01 -26.30
N ASN A 37 -1.54 -5.09 -26.93
CA ASN A 37 -2.35 -6.11 -26.30
C ASN A 37 -1.45 -7.13 -25.60
N GLY A 38 -1.72 -7.42 -24.32
CA GLY A 38 -0.92 -8.38 -23.58
C GLY A 38 -1.33 -8.55 -22.12
N ASP A 39 -0.58 -9.42 -21.44
CA ASP A 39 -0.72 -9.67 -20.01
C ASP A 39 0.23 -8.75 -19.23
N TYR A 40 -0.36 -7.82 -18.49
CA TYR A 40 0.36 -6.90 -17.63
C TYR A 40 0.37 -7.42 -16.20
N LYS A 41 1.56 -7.50 -15.61
CA LYS A 41 1.75 -7.90 -14.21
C LYS A 41 2.38 -6.74 -13.46
N PHE A 42 1.71 -6.25 -12.43
CA PHE A 42 2.21 -5.20 -11.55
C PHE A 42 2.41 -5.76 -10.15
N ASN A 43 3.55 -5.44 -9.56
CA ASN A 43 3.83 -5.68 -8.15
C ASN A 43 3.87 -4.31 -7.46
N LEU A 44 2.88 -4.05 -6.61
CA LEU A 44 2.80 -2.82 -5.82
C LEU A 44 3.30 -3.08 -4.41
N PHE A 45 4.20 -2.22 -3.96
CA PHE A 45 4.68 -2.17 -2.59
C PHE A 45 4.33 -0.79 -2.05
N ILE A 46 3.41 -0.74 -1.08
CA ILE A 46 2.90 0.51 -0.53
C ILE A 46 3.28 0.57 0.96
N PRO A 47 4.37 1.26 1.31
CA PRO A 47 4.68 1.59 2.69
C PRO A 47 3.81 2.79 3.15
N SER A 48 3.46 2.82 4.43
CA SER A 48 2.80 3.96 5.05
C SER A 48 3.26 4.17 6.48
N VAL A 49 3.23 5.43 6.92
CA VAL A 49 3.46 5.85 8.30
C VAL A 49 2.40 6.88 8.69
N GLY A 50 1.90 6.79 9.91
CA GLY A 50 0.88 7.68 10.47
C GLY A 50 1.31 8.19 11.84
N ILE A 51 0.90 9.42 12.15
CA ILE A 51 1.06 10.01 13.48
C ILE A 51 -0.32 10.52 13.89
N ASN A 52 -0.79 10.07 15.05
CA ASN A 52 -2.07 10.46 15.61
C ASN A 52 -1.86 11.14 16.96
N TYR A 53 -2.40 12.35 17.12
CA TYR A 53 -2.36 13.11 18.36
C TYR A 53 -3.77 13.45 18.84
N GLN A 54 -4.06 13.14 20.10
CA GLN A 54 -5.34 13.42 20.74
C GLN A 54 -5.21 14.63 21.68
N PHE A 55 -5.91 15.72 21.34
CA PHE A 55 -5.96 16.95 22.13
C PHE A 55 -6.81 16.80 23.39
#